data_AF-A0A7V5CKY2-F1
#
_entry.id   AF-A0A7V5CKY2-F1
#
_cell.length_a   1.000
_cell.length_b   1.000
_cell.length_c   1.000
_cell.angle_alpha   90.00
_cell.angle_beta   90.00
_cell.angle_gamma   90.00
#
_symmetry.space_group_name_H-M   'P 1'
#
loop_
_entity.id
_entity.type
_entity.pdbx_description
1 polymer ?
#
loop_
_entity_poly.entity_id
_entity_poly.type
_entity_poly.pdbx_seq_one_letter_code
_entity_poly.pdbx_strand_id
1 'polypeptide(L)'
;MKRRNIVVRVADIIEELEEIAPPDLADEDDKIGLHVGDPEAEVKKVCVSVDTSGPVIDKAIEQGADILVAHHPLIYRPLTTVTVTDPVALRVVKLIRANTALYVMHTNYDSTPGGINDVLASKLGVFSTATLTTRKSDPFYKIVVFVPEEAVESVRNAMADAGAGIIGQYTHCSFRTKGTGSFVPLAAAQPYIGSTGKLEEVEEYRLEMLCAGSWVNYVLAAMLEKHPYDEAAYDIYELANEPIVYGYGRVGTLEEEVTLSEFAERVSEVLDVRNLKVAGDSGKKIKTVALCGGGCGSLFREAAAAGADVYVTADMTHHHILDAQELGLAMIDAGHFETEKPGMVALSERLKRTLTESGVEIEYVE
;
A
#
# COMPACT_ATOMS: atom_id res chain seq x y z
N MET A 1 -29.96 20.34 -6.92
CA MET A 1 -29.72 19.59 -5.66
C MET A 1 -28.68 20.37 -4.86
N LYS A 2 -28.96 20.73 -3.60
CA LYS A 2 -27.96 21.34 -2.72
C LYS A 2 -26.84 20.31 -2.52
N ARG A 3 -25.60 20.61 -2.94
CA ARG A 3 -24.42 19.85 -2.51
C ARG A 3 -24.45 19.86 -0.98
N ARG A 4 -24.67 18.71 -0.34
CA ARG A 4 -24.36 18.57 1.08
C ARG A 4 -22.84 18.70 1.14
N ASN A 5 -22.33 19.73 1.82
CA ASN A 5 -20.92 19.72 2.23
C ASN A 5 -20.77 18.52 3.16
N ILE A 6 -20.22 17.43 2.64
CA ILE A 6 -19.75 16.33 3.47
C ILE A 6 -18.51 16.89 4.17
N VAL A 7 -18.56 16.96 5.49
CA VAL A 7 -17.41 17.36 6.29
C VAL A 7 -16.46 16.17 6.27
N VAL A 8 -15.26 16.35 5.71
CA VAL A 8 -14.19 15.35 5.77
C VAL A 8 -13.54 15.44 7.13
N ARG A 9 -13.30 14.30 7.78
CA ARG A 9 -12.67 14.19 9.09
C ARG A 9 -11.29 13.53 8.97
N VAL A 10 -10.51 13.64 10.03
CA VAL A 10 -9.22 12.93 10.15
C VAL A 10 -9.41 11.42 9.95
N ALA A 11 -10.47 10.82 10.50
CA ALA A 11 -10.78 9.40 10.31
C ALA A 11 -11.00 9.01 8.83
N ASP A 12 -11.66 9.88 8.05
CA ASP A 12 -11.93 9.61 6.63
C ASP A 12 -10.61 9.68 5.81
N ILE A 13 -9.68 10.58 6.20
CA ILE A 13 -8.33 10.61 5.61
C ILE A 13 -7.53 9.37 5.99
N ILE A 14 -7.64 8.90 7.24
CA ILE A 14 -6.95 7.69 7.71
C ILE A 14 -7.42 6.47 6.92
N GLU A 15 -8.73 6.31 6.72
CA GLU A 15 -9.31 5.22 5.94
C GLU A 15 -8.71 5.16 4.52
N GLU A 16 -8.66 6.30 3.84
CA GLU A 16 -8.03 6.42 2.51
C GLU A 16 -6.54 6.05 2.53
N LEU A 17 -5.79 6.42 3.59
CA LEU A 17 -4.37 6.08 3.72
C LEU A 17 -4.16 4.59 4.04
N GLU A 18 -5.03 4.00 4.86
CA GLU A 18 -4.99 2.57 5.22
C GLU A 18 -5.43 1.67 4.07
N GLU A 19 -6.31 2.13 3.17
CA GLU A 19 -6.56 1.45 1.90
C GLU A 19 -5.32 1.47 0.99
N ILE A 20 -4.55 2.56 1.02
CA ILE A 20 -3.30 2.68 0.26
C ILE A 20 -2.23 1.75 0.82
N ALA A 21 -2.01 1.78 2.14
CA ALA A 21 -1.01 0.96 2.82
C ALA A 21 -1.58 0.41 4.14
N PRO A 22 -2.18 -0.79 4.09
CA PRO A 22 -2.79 -1.42 5.27
C PRO A 22 -1.83 -1.48 6.47
N PRO A 23 -2.30 -1.15 7.70
CA PRO A 23 -1.45 -1.15 8.89
C PRO A 23 -0.79 -2.50 9.20
N ASP A 24 -1.40 -3.61 8.80
CA ASP A 24 -0.89 -4.97 9.01
C ASP A 24 0.30 -5.33 8.11
N LEU A 25 0.68 -4.44 7.18
CA LEU A 25 1.92 -4.54 6.40
C LEU A 25 3.13 -3.93 7.09
N ALA A 26 2.94 -3.21 8.20
CA ALA A 26 4.06 -2.68 8.97
C ALA A 26 4.78 -3.80 9.74
N ASP A 27 6.07 -3.59 10.03
CA ASP A 27 6.80 -4.48 10.94
C ASP A 27 6.15 -4.46 12.34
N GLU A 28 6.20 -5.58 13.06
CA GLU A 28 5.46 -5.82 14.32
C GLU A 28 5.63 -4.73 15.39
N ASP A 29 6.83 -4.15 15.47
CA ASP A 29 7.20 -3.10 16.43
C ASP A 29 7.30 -1.71 15.79
N ASP A 30 6.80 -1.52 14.58
CA ASP A 30 6.83 -0.20 13.96
C ASP A 30 5.85 0.77 14.64
N LYS A 31 6.06 2.07 14.44
CA LYS A 31 5.30 3.15 15.09
C LYS A 31 4.53 3.92 14.04
N ILE A 32 3.56 3.27 13.41
CA ILE A 32 2.67 3.87 12.42
C ILE A 32 1.38 4.41 13.06
N GLY A 33 0.49 4.98 12.25
CA GLY A 33 -0.85 5.40 12.65
C GLY A 33 -0.95 6.84 13.14
N LEU A 34 -2.06 7.17 13.80
CA LEU A 34 -2.31 8.51 14.34
C LEU A 34 -1.47 8.75 15.61
N HIS A 35 -0.41 9.55 15.51
CA HIS A 35 0.47 9.89 16.63
C HIS A 35 -0.09 11.02 17.49
N VAL A 36 -0.71 12.02 16.86
CA VAL A 36 -1.26 13.22 17.51
C VAL A 36 -2.54 13.61 16.77
N GLY A 37 -3.59 13.99 17.50
CA GLY A 37 -4.82 14.54 16.88
C GLY A 37 -6.10 13.89 17.41
N ASP A 38 -7.21 14.30 16.82
CA ASP A 38 -8.56 13.78 17.09
C ASP A 38 -9.13 13.22 15.77
N PRO A 39 -9.48 11.92 15.70
CA PRO A 39 -10.09 11.32 14.50
C PRO A 39 -11.36 12.04 14.01
N GLU A 40 -12.08 12.72 14.89
CA GLU A 40 -13.32 13.43 14.54
C GLU A 40 -13.11 14.89 14.09
N ALA A 41 -11.87 15.39 14.11
CA ALA A 41 -11.56 16.75 13.68
C ALA A 41 -11.82 16.93 12.18
N GLU A 42 -12.41 18.07 11.80
CA GLU A 42 -12.63 18.46 10.40
C GLU A 42 -11.30 18.69 9.68
N VAL A 43 -11.19 18.21 8.45
CA VAL A 43 -10.03 18.38 7.57
C VAL A 43 -10.43 19.17 6.34
N LYS A 44 -9.73 20.28 6.11
CA LYS A 44 -9.75 21.09 4.89
C LYS A 44 -8.41 21.05 4.17
N LYS A 45 -7.32 20.78 4.90
CA LYS A 45 -5.98 20.68 4.32
C LYS A 45 -5.14 19.55 4.89
N VAL A 46 -4.56 18.75 3.99
CA VAL A 46 -3.59 17.69 4.27
C VAL A 46 -2.23 18.15 3.77
N CYS A 47 -1.23 18.14 4.65
CA CYS A 47 0.18 18.24 4.26
C CYS A 47 0.81 16.85 4.27
N VAL A 48 1.72 16.58 3.34
CA VAL A 48 2.47 15.31 3.23
C VAL A 48 3.96 15.60 3.31
N SER A 49 4.72 14.84 4.09
CA SER A 49 6.17 14.96 4.22
C SER A 49 6.86 13.60 4.35
N VAL A 50 8.19 13.57 4.21
CA VAL A 50 8.97 12.39 4.64
C VAL A 50 9.16 12.45 6.16
N ASP A 51 9.76 13.55 6.65
CA ASP A 51 10.15 13.70 8.05
C ASP A 51 9.15 14.50 8.89
N THR A 52 9.30 14.38 10.20
CA THR A 52 8.61 15.16 11.23
C THR A 52 9.56 16.14 11.93
N SER A 53 10.47 16.75 11.17
CA SER A 53 11.43 17.73 11.70
C SER A 53 10.73 19.00 12.20
N GLY A 54 11.40 19.78 13.05
CA GLY A 54 10.87 21.04 13.55
C GLY A 54 10.44 22.00 12.43
N PRO A 55 11.33 22.31 11.46
CA PRO A 55 11.00 23.16 10.33
C PRO A 55 9.83 22.65 9.47
N VAL A 56 9.74 21.33 9.22
CA VAL A 56 8.63 20.74 8.44
C VAL A 56 7.29 20.91 9.16
N ILE A 57 7.25 20.64 10.48
CA ILE A 57 6.04 20.83 11.29
C ILE A 57 5.65 22.31 11.34
N ASP A 58 6.62 23.21 11.52
CA ASP A 58 6.37 24.65 11.52
C ASP A 58 5.76 25.10 10.17
N LYS A 59 6.33 24.64 9.06
CA LYS A 59 5.81 24.92 7.72
C LYS A 59 4.40 24.37 7.48
N ALA A 60 4.11 23.14 7.91
CA ALA A 60 2.78 22.55 7.79
C ALA A 60 1.74 23.35 8.59
N ILE A 61 2.08 23.77 9.81
CA ILE A 61 1.22 24.62 10.65
C ILE A 61 1.02 26.00 10.00
N GLU A 62 2.09 26.64 9.51
CA GLU A 62 2.02 27.93 8.82
C GLU A 62 1.13 27.88 7.56
N GLN A 63 1.12 26.74 6.88
CA GLN A 63 0.27 26.49 5.73
C GLN A 63 -1.18 26.13 6.08
N GLY A 64 -1.52 26.02 7.37
CA GLY A 64 -2.85 25.71 7.86
C GLY A 64 -3.23 24.23 7.72
N ALA A 65 -2.28 23.30 7.83
CA ALA A 65 -2.57 21.88 7.82
C ALA A 65 -3.47 21.47 8.99
N ASP A 66 -4.58 20.80 8.70
CA ASP A 66 -5.40 20.12 9.71
C ASP A 66 -4.82 18.74 10.04
N ILE A 67 -4.14 18.11 9.08
CA ILE A 67 -3.39 16.86 9.26
C ILE A 67 -2.08 16.89 8.46
N LEU A 68 -1.00 16.46 9.11
CA LEU A 68 0.29 16.15 8.50
C LEU A 68 0.41 14.62 8.37
N VAL A 69 0.62 14.12 7.15
CA VAL A 69 0.93 12.72 6.86
C VAL A 69 2.43 12.61 6.63
N ALA A 70 3.12 11.84 7.46
CA ALA A 70 4.58 11.68 7.40
C ALA A 70 4.98 10.23 7.17
N HIS A 71 6.16 10.02 6.59
CA HIS A 71 6.76 8.69 6.48
C HIS A 71 7.38 8.27 7.82
N HIS A 72 8.22 9.14 8.39
CA HIS A 72 8.95 8.83 9.61
C HIS A 72 8.18 9.15 10.90
N PRO A 73 8.18 8.23 11.88
CA PRO A 73 7.49 8.43 13.14
C PRO A 73 8.09 9.57 13.96
N LEU A 74 7.23 10.49 14.43
CA LEU A 74 7.64 11.49 15.43
C LEU A 74 7.89 10.83 16.79
N ILE A 75 6.93 9.99 17.23
CA ILE A 75 7.00 9.27 18.50
C ILE A 75 7.54 7.86 18.24
N TYR A 76 8.85 7.75 17.98
CA TYR A 76 9.51 6.45 17.80
C TYR A 76 9.75 5.72 19.12
N ARG A 77 9.99 6.47 20.21
CA ARG A 77 10.11 5.95 21.57
C ARG A 77 8.98 6.51 22.44
N PRO A 78 8.39 5.70 23.34
CA PRO A 78 7.35 6.18 24.23
C PRO A 78 7.78 7.43 25.01
N LEU A 79 6.98 8.49 24.92
CA LEU A 79 7.18 9.71 25.69
C LEU A 79 6.70 9.50 27.13
N THR A 80 7.59 9.72 28.10
CA THR A 80 7.24 9.68 29.53
C THR A 80 6.76 11.02 30.07
N THR A 81 7.09 12.12 29.37
CA THR A 81 6.66 13.49 29.69
C THR A 81 6.45 14.28 28.40
N VAL A 82 5.56 15.28 28.43
CA VAL A 82 5.28 16.15 27.28
C VAL A 82 5.56 17.61 27.69
N THR A 83 6.79 18.06 27.47
CA THR A 83 7.26 19.41 27.80
C THR A 83 8.06 20.01 26.65
N VAL A 84 8.21 21.34 26.65
CA VAL A 84 8.97 22.08 25.61
C VAL A 84 10.49 21.91 25.71
N THR A 85 10.98 21.16 26.70
CA THR A 85 12.42 20.94 26.93
C THR A 85 12.97 19.73 26.19
N ASP A 86 12.10 18.80 25.80
CA ASP A 86 12.47 17.66 24.94
C ASP A 86 12.09 17.99 23.48
N PRO A 87 12.97 17.73 22.49
CA PRO A 87 12.73 18.12 21.10
C PRO A 87 11.59 17.35 20.42
N VAL A 88 11.30 16.12 20.83
CA VAL A 88 10.17 15.33 20.29
C VAL A 88 8.88 15.83 20.93
N ALA A 89 8.85 15.94 22.26
CA ALA A 89 7.71 16.47 22.98
C ALA A 89 7.36 17.91 22.58
N LEU A 90 8.36 18.76 22.30
CA LEU A 90 8.13 20.11 21.79
C LEU A 90 7.36 20.11 20.47
N ARG A 91 7.70 19.21 19.54
CA ARG A 91 7.00 19.05 18.27
C ARG A 91 5.57 18.57 18.47
N VAL A 92 5.34 17.62 19.39
CA VAL A 92 4.00 17.20 19.80
C VAL A 92 3.20 18.39 20.37
N VAL A 93 3.80 19.18 21.26
CA VAL A 93 3.16 20.39 21.84
C VAL A 93 2.79 21.40 20.75
N LYS A 94 3.62 21.58 19.73
CA LYS A 94 3.32 22.47 18.59
C LYS A 94 2.09 21.99 17.82
N LEU A 95 2.06 20.70 17.43
CA LEU A 95 0.93 20.08 16.72
C LEU A 95 -0.38 20.22 17.51
N ILE A 96 -0.36 19.87 18.80
CA ILE A 96 -1.54 19.98 19.68
C ILE A 96 -2.05 21.43 19.74
N ARG A 97 -1.15 22.42 19.92
CA ARG A 97 -1.54 23.84 20.02
C ARG A 97 -2.08 24.40 18.70
N ALA A 98 -1.62 23.87 17.58
CA ALA A 98 -2.09 24.25 16.24
C ALA A 98 -3.37 23.51 15.83
N ASN A 99 -3.82 22.52 16.60
CA ASN A 99 -4.90 21.61 16.22
C ASN A 99 -4.61 20.85 14.91
N THR A 100 -3.34 20.50 14.70
CA THR A 100 -2.87 19.74 13.53
C THR A 100 -2.63 18.29 13.94
N ALA A 101 -3.33 17.36 13.30
CA ALA A 101 -3.10 15.93 13.48
C ALA A 101 -1.80 15.48 12.79
N LEU A 102 -1.23 14.36 13.24
CA LEU A 102 -0.07 13.71 12.63
C LEU A 102 -0.38 12.22 12.46
N TYR A 103 -0.38 11.76 11.21
CA TYR A 103 -0.50 10.35 10.85
C TYR A 103 0.80 9.85 10.20
N VAL A 104 1.22 8.64 10.56
CA VAL A 104 2.50 8.06 10.12
C VAL A 104 2.28 6.81 9.26
N MET A 105 2.86 6.81 8.07
CA MET A 105 2.91 5.67 7.15
C MET A 105 4.38 5.29 6.89
N HIS A 106 4.90 4.33 7.63
CA HIS A 106 6.32 3.97 7.62
C HIS A 106 6.51 2.65 6.85
N THR A 107 6.86 1.56 7.53
CA THR A 107 7.19 0.28 6.89
C THR A 107 6.04 -0.36 6.11
N ASN A 108 4.79 -0.05 6.47
CA ASN A 108 3.62 -0.44 5.68
C ASN A 108 3.68 0.17 4.27
N TYR A 109 4.07 1.44 4.15
CA TYR A 109 4.15 2.10 2.86
C TYR A 109 5.37 1.68 2.04
N ASP A 110 6.47 1.28 2.69
CA ASP A 110 7.62 0.66 2.02
C ASP A 110 7.28 -0.69 1.39
N SER A 111 6.42 -1.46 2.07
CA SER A 111 6.05 -2.83 1.71
C SER A 111 4.94 -2.89 0.65
N THR A 112 4.19 -1.81 0.48
CA THR A 112 2.99 -1.79 -0.38
C THR A 112 3.36 -1.65 -1.87
N PRO A 113 2.72 -2.43 -2.77
CA PRO A 113 2.72 -2.15 -4.20
C PRO A 113 2.25 -0.71 -4.53
N GLY A 114 3.01 0.00 -5.36
CA GLY A 114 2.83 1.42 -5.65
C GLY A 114 3.33 2.36 -4.55
N GLY A 115 4.03 1.83 -3.53
CA GLY A 115 4.64 2.60 -2.44
C GLY A 115 6.02 3.17 -2.78
N ILE A 116 6.81 3.46 -1.74
CA ILE A 116 8.12 4.11 -1.86
C ILE A 116 9.00 3.45 -2.92
N ASN A 117 9.15 2.13 -2.84
CA ASN A 117 10.10 1.37 -3.65
C ASN A 117 9.69 1.25 -5.13
N ASP A 118 8.39 1.19 -5.43
CA ASP A 118 7.91 1.17 -6.82
C ASP A 118 8.09 2.53 -7.49
N VAL A 119 7.85 3.62 -6.74
CA VAL A 119 8.06 4.97 -7.24
C VAL A 119 9.54 5.23 -7.46
N LEU A 120 10.40 4.82 -6.52
CA LEU A 120 11.85 4.92 -6.66
C LEU A 120 12.36 4.15 -7.89
N ALA A 121 11.91 2.90 -8.09
CA ALA A 121 12.24 2.10 -9.26
C ALA A 121 11.84 2.80 -10.57
N SER A 122 10.61 3.28 -10.64
CA SER A 122 10.10 4.00 -11.81
C SER A 122 10.92 5.26 -12.12
N LYS A 123 11.27 6.05 -11.10
CA LYS A 123 12.09 7.27 -11.26
C LYS A 123 13.49 6.96 -11.80
N LEU A 124 14.10 5.87 -11.35
CA LEU A 124 15.44 5.45 -11.78
C LEU A 124 15.46 4.71 -13.14
N GLY A 125 14.27 4.44 -13.71
CA GLY A 125 14.14 3.70 -14.97
C GLY A 125 14.42 2.21 -14.82
N VAL A 126 14.08 1.65 -13.66
CA VAL A 126 14.15 0.21 -13.38
C VAL A 126 12.77 -0.39 -13.64
N PHE A 127 12.69 -1.31 -14.58
CA PHE A 127 11.44 -1.91 -15.07
C PHE A 127 11.34 -3.39 -14.74
N SER A 128 10.17 -3.98 -15.01
CA SER A 128 9.90 -5.42 -14.80
C SER A 128 10.25 -5.87 -13.38
N THR A 129 9.89 -5.04 -12.41
CA THR A 129 10.33 -5.20 -11.03
C THR A 129 9.58 -6.32 -10.32
N ALA A 130 10.31 -7.08 -9.51
CA ALA A 130 9.76 -7.97 -8.49
C ALA A 130 10.12 -7.43 -7.10
N THR A 131 9.34 -7.78 -6.08
CA THR A 131 9.62 -7.45 -4.68
C THR A 131 10.94 -8.11 -4.23
N LEU A 132 11.85 -7.33 -3.66
CA LEU A 132 13.18 -7.82 -3.27
C LEU A 132 13.11 -8.75 -2.04
N THR A 133 12.33 -8.37 -1.03
CA THR A 133 12.09 -9.20 0.16
C THR A 133 10.60 -9.45 0.34
N THR A 134 10.21 -10.71 0.50
CA THR A 134 8.81 -11.05 0.77
C THR A 134 8.56 -11.03 2.28
N ARG A 135 7.61 -10.21 2.71
CA ARG A 135 7.11 -10.16 4.09
C ARG A 135 5.77 -10.85 4.22
N LYS A 136 4.87 -10.53 3.30
CA LYS A 136 3.53 -11.11 3.23
C LYS A 136 3.19 -11.41 1.78
N SER A 137 2.49 -12.50 1.55
CA SER A 137 1.89 -12.83 0.26
C SER A 137 0.41 -12.97 0.44
N ASP A 138 -0.37 -12.35 -0.44
CA ASP A 138 -1.82 -12.46 -0.44
C ASP A 138 -2.26 -13.22 -1.70
N PRO A 139 -2.59 -14.52 -1.56
CA PRO A 139 -2.98 -15.34 -2.69
C PRO A 139 -4.34 -14.92 -3.24
N PHE A 140 -4.58 -15.26 -4.49
CA PHE A 140 -5.88 -15.04 -5.10
C PHE A 140 -6.79 -16.26 -4.94
N TYR A 141 -8.06 -15.98 -4.69
CA TYR A 141 -9.14 -16.94 -4.68
C TYR A 141 -10.15 -16.62 -5.78
N LYS A 142 -10.80 -17.65 -6.29
CA LYS A 142 -12.02 -17.53 -7.09
C LYS A 142 -13.20 -17.84 -6.18
N ILE A 143 -14.03 -16.84 -5.91
CA ILE A 143 -15.29 -17.05 -5.19
C ILE A 143 -16.36 -17.33 -6.24
N VAL A 144 -17.05 -18.45 -6.11
CA VAL A 144 -18.14 -18.88 -6.98
C VAL A 144 -19.40 -19.01 -6.13
N VAL A 145 -20.50 -18.40 -6.55
CA VAL A 145 -21.79 -18.48 -5.86
C VAL A 145 -22.91 -18.74 -6.85
N PHE A 146 -23.91 -19.52 -6.44
CA PHE A 146 -25.06 -19.88 -7.26
C PHE A 146 -26.27 -19.05 -6.83
N VAL A 147 -26.75 -18.18 -7.72
CA VAL A 147 -27.69 -17.12 -7.40
C VAL A 147 -28.88 -17.16 -8.37
N PRO A 148 -30.13 -17.03 -7.89
CA PRO A 148 -31.29 -16.93 -8.79
C PRO A 148 -31.25 -15.62 -9.59
N GLU A 149 -31.84 -15.63 -10.79
CA GLU A 149 -31.72 -14.55 -11.79
C GLU A 149 -32.07 -13.17 -11.22
N GLU A 150 -33.08 -13.07 -10.36
CA GLU A 150 -33.53 -11.82 -9.74
C GLU A 150 -32.52 -11.18 -8.77
N ALA A 151 -31.59 -11.95 -8.22
CA ALA A 151 -30.64 -11.50 -7.20
C ALA A 151 -29.19 -11.40 -7.68
N VAL A 152 -28.89 -11.79 -8.93
CA VAL A 152 -27.52 -11.81 -9.47
C VAL A 152 -26.85 -10.44 -9.38
N GLU A 153 -27.54 -9.37 -9.77
CA GLU A 153 -26.94 -8.03 -9.74
C GLU A 153 -26.72 -7.52 -8.31
N SER A 154 -27.64 -7.78 -7.38
CA SER A 154 -27.47 -7.34 -5.98
C SER A 154 -26.32 -8.06 -5.30
N VAL A 155 -26.19 -9.38 -5.51
CA VAL A 155 -25.08 -10.17 -4.97
C VAL A 155 -23.76 -9.77 -5.61
N ARG A 156 -23.71 -9.61 -6.95
CA ARG A 156 -22.50 -9.17 -7.66
C ARG A 156 -22.01 -7.80 -7.18
N ASN A 157 -22.91 -6.84 -7.03
CA ASN A 157 -22.53 -5.51 -6.52
C ASN A 157 -22.01 -5.59 -5.09
N ALA A 158 -22.68 -6.32 -4.19
CA ALA A 158 -22.23 -6.47 -2.82
C ALA A 158 -20.85 -7.13 -2.71
N MET A 159 -20.58 -8.16 -3.52
CA MET A 159 -19.26 -8.78 -3.59
C MET A 159 -18.20 -7.78 -4.10
N ALA A 160 -18.53 -7.03 -5.14
CA ALA A 160 -17.61 -6.07 -5.74
C ALA A 160 -17.28 -4.89 -4.81
N ASP A 161 -18.31 -4.32 -4.18
CA ASP A 161 -18.19 -3.21 -3.24
C ASP A 161 -17.41 -3.64 -1.98
N ALA A 162 -17.41 -4.95 -1.66
CA ALA A 162 -16.61 -5.54 -0.59
C ALA A 162 -15.18 -5.95 -1.01
N GLY A 163 -14.77 -5.68 -2.26
CA GLY A 163 -13.39 -5.86 -2.73
C GLY A 163 -13.16 -7.00 -3.73
N ALA A 164 -14.20 -7.72 -4.17
CA ALA A 164 -14.06 -8.73 -5.21
C ALA A 164 -13.99 -8.10 -6.62
N GLY A 165 -13.31 -8.78 -7.54
CA GLY A 165 -13.28 -8.40 -8.96
C GLY A 165 -12.43 -7.16 -9.24
N ILE A 166 -11.46 -6.87 -8.38
CA ILE A 166 -10.41 -5.88 -8.66
C ILE A 166 -9.28 -6.59 -9.39
N ILE A 167 -9.05 -6.20 -10.65
CA ILE A 167 -8.01 -6.78 -11.52
C ILE A 167 -7.28 -5.63 -12.22
N GLY A 168 -6.06 -5.34 -11.77
CA GLY A 168 -5.31 -4.19 -12.28
C GLY A 168 -6.07 -2.88 -12.05
N GLN A 169 -6.40 -2.17 -13.13
CA GLN A 169 -7.14 -0.89 -13.08
C GLN A 169 -8.65 -1.06 -13.33
N TYR A 170 -9.17 -2.29 -13.23
CA TYR A 170 -10.58 -2.60 -13.42
C TYR A 170 -11.19 -3.09 -12.11
N THR A 171 -12.41 -2.65 -11.83
CA THR A 171 -13.21 -3.10 -10.68
C THR A 171 -14.51 -3.75 -11.15
N HIS A 172 -15.25 -4.37 -10.22
CA HIS A 172 -16.51 -5.09 -10.47
C HIS A 172 -16.40 -6.21 -11.52
N CYS A 173 -15.18 -6.73 -11.75
CA CYS A 173 -14.94 -7.80 -12.71
C CYS A 173 -15.55 -9.11 -12.22
N SER A 174 -16.48 -9.65 -13.02
CA SER A 174 -17.17 -10.90 -12.73
C SER A 174 -17.44 -11.66 -14.01
N PHE A 175 -17.63 -12.96 -13.88
CA PHE A 175 -18.16 -13.79 -14.96
C PHE A 175 -19.39 -14.55 -14.45
N ARG A 176 -20.37 -14.77 -15.32
CA ARG A 176 -21.60 -15.47 -14.96
C ARG A 176 -22.07 -16.39 -16.06
N THR A 177 -22.55 -17.57 -15.67
CA THR A 177 -23.14 -18.55 -16.59
C THR A 177 -24.47 -19.02 -16.05
N LYS A 178 -25.51 -19.01 -16.90
CA LYS A 178 -26.82 -19.57 -16.57
C LYS A 178 -26.75 -21.10 -16.59
N GLY A 179 -27.36 -21.75 -15.61
CA GLY A 179 -27.41 -23.20 -15.46
C GLY A 179 -28.62 -23.65 -14.66
N THR A 180 -28.67 -24.94 -14.34
CA THR A 180 -29.74 -25.53 -13.54
C THR A 180 -29.15 -26.09 -12.25
N GLY A 181 -29.58 -25.55 -11.11
CA GLY A 181 -29.32 -26.10 -9.79
C GLY A 181 -30.37 -27.15 -9.46
N SER A 182 -30.00 -28.20 -8.73
CA SER A 182 -30.96 -29.19 -8.23
C SER A 182 -30.71 -29.52 -6.77
N PHE A 183 -31.80 -29.68 -6.01
CA PHE A 183 -31.75 -30.00 -4.58
C PHE A 183 -33.01 -30.74 -4.12
N VAL A 184 -32.91 -31.41 -2.96
CA VAL A 184 -34.04 -32.05 -2.29
C VAL A 184 -34.14 -31.46 -0.88
N PRO A 185 -35.13 -30.59 -0.56
CA PRO A 185 -35.21 -29.99 0.76
C PRO A 185 -35.50 -31.05 1.83
N LEU A 186 -34.70 -31.07 2.90
CA LEU A 186 -34.92 -31.94 4.05
C LEU A 186 -36.08 -31.43 4.92
N ALA A 187 -36.55 -32.26 5.86
CA ALA A 187 -37.72 -31.95 6.70
C ALA A 187 -37.57 -30.67 7.55
N ALA A 188 -36.35 -30.26 7.87
CA ALA A 188 -36.06 -29.05 8.64
C ALA A 188 -35.78 -27.81 7.77
N ALA A 189 -35.69 -27.96 6.44
CA ALA A 189 -35.40 -26.86 5.54
C ALA A 189 -36.60 -25.92 5.40
N GLN A 190 -36.33 -24.62 5.29
CA GLN A 190 -37.30 -23.60 4.89
C GLN A 190 -36.91 -23.08 3.50
N PRO A 191 -37.17 -23.86 2.43
CA PRO A 191 -36.62 -23.52 1.12
C PRO A 191 -37.27 -22.23 0.59
N TYR A 192 -36.44 -21.33 0.07
CA TYR A 192 -36.91 -20.15 -0.65
C TYR A 192 -37.76 -20.53 -1.88
N ILE A 193 -37.41 -21.64 -2.56
CA ILE A 193 -38.15 -22.24 -3.68
C ILE A 193 -38.32 -23.75 -3.47
N GLY A 194 -39.52 -24.28 -3.70
CA GLY A 194 -39.78 -25.74 -3.76
C GLY A 194 -40.47 -26.35 -2.54
N SER A 195 -40.59 -27.69 -2.52
CA SER A 195 -41.30 -28.47 -1.49
C SER A 195 -40.44 -29.55 -0.84
N THR A 196 -40.60 -29.76 0.47
CA THR A 196 -39.90 -30.79 1.25
C THR A 196 -40.01 -32.19 0.64
N GLY A 197 -38.86 -32.87 0.53
CA GLY A 197 -38.76 -34.27 0.09
C GLY A 197 -38.95 -34.50 -1.42
N LYS A 198 -39.04 -33.44 -2.23
CA LYS A 198 -39.09 -33.53 -3.69
C LYS A 198 -37.80 -32.99 -4.30
N LEU A 199 -37.39 -33.58 -5.43
CA LEU A 199 -36.33 -33.00 -6.26
C LEU A 199 -36.88 -31.74 -6.91
N GLU A 200 -36.21 -30.63 -6.65
CA GLU A 200 -36.48 -29.33 -7.24
C GLU A 200 -35.33 -29.01 -8.20
N GLU A 201 -35.68 -28.40 -9.33
CA GLU A 201 -34.74 -27.89 -10.32
C GLU A 201 -35.05 -26.41 -10.55
N VAL A 202 -34.02 -25.57 -10.46
CA VAL A 202 -34.16 -24.10 -10.58
C VAL A 202 -33.14 -23.55 -11.55
N GLU A 203 -33.54 -22.54 -12.33
CA GLU A 203 -32.61 -21.79 -13.15
C GLU A 203 -31.80 -20.82 -12.27
N GLU A 204 -30.48 -20.92 -12.33
CA GLU A 204 -29.56 -20.11 -11.53
C GLU A 204 -28.39 -19.62 -12.35
N TYR A 205 -27.71 -18.60 -11.85
CA TYR A 205 -26.43 -18.16 -12.36
C TYR A 205 -25.31 -18.65 -11.45
N ARG A 206 -24.33 -19.32 -12.05
CA ARG A 206 -23.00 -19.47 -11.46
C ARG A 206 -22.26 -18.14 -11.64
N LEU A 207 -22.25 -17.30 -10.61
CA LEU A 207 -21.51 -16.04 -10.55
C LEU A 207 -20.11 -16.31 -9.98
N GLU A 208 -19.07 -15.75 -10.59
CA GLU A 208 -17.71 -15.94 -10.13
C GLU A 208 -16.86 -14.67 -10.21
N MET A 209 -16.04 -14.44 -9.19
CA MET A 209 -15.19 -13.25 -9.05
C MET A 209 -13.82 -13.61 -8.47
N LEU A 210 -12.77 -12.94 -8.93
CA LEU A 210 -11.44 -13.01 -8.34
C LEU A 210 -11.45 -12.21 -7.02
N CYS A 211 -10.78 -12.69 -5.98
CA CYS A 211 -10.67 -12.00 -4.70
C CYS A 211 -9.27 -12.22 -4.13
N ALA A 212 -8.62 -11.16 -3.65
CA ALA A 212 -7.42 -11.33 -2.84
C ALA A 212 -7.80 -11.95 -1.48
N GLY A 213 -6.95 -12.82 -0.94
CA GLY A 213 -7.18 -13.57 0.30
C GLY A 213 -7.57 -12.71 1.49
N SER A 214 -6.93 -11.54 1.64
CA SER A 214 -7.25 -10.59 2.72
C SER A 214 -8.71 -10.10 2.71
N TRP A 215 -9.37 -10.16 1.55
CA TRP A 215 -10.74 -9.67 1.35
C TRP A 215 -11.81 -10.78 1.37
N VAL A 216 -11.42 -12.06 1.36
CA VAL A 216 -12.36 -13.18 1.20
C VAL A 216 -13.46 -13.15 2.25
N ASN A 217 -13.12 -12.96 3.53
CA ASN A 217 -14.14 -12.96 4.60
C ASN A 217 -15.13 -11.79 4.49
N TYR A 218 -14.66 -10.60 4.10
CA TYR A 218 -15.50 -9.43 3.90
C TYR A 218 -16.45 -9.63 2.72
N VAL A 219 -15.92 -10.14 1.60
CA VAL A 219 -16.71 -10.47 0.41
C VAL A 219 -17.76 -11.53 0.72
N LEU A 220 -17.40 -12.59 1.45
CA LEU A 220 -18.36 -13.63 1.84
C LEU A 220 -19.47 -13.07 2.73
N ALA A 221 -19.14 -12.23 3.71
CA ALA A 221 -20.14 -11.61 4.56
C ALA A 221 -21.13 -10.76 3.75
N ALA A 222 -20.63 -9.89 2.87
CA ALA A 222 -21.47 -9.05 2.01
C ALA A 222 -22.30 -9.87 1.01
N MET A 223 -21.71 -10.91 0.42
CA MET A 223 -22.38 -11.85 -0.48
C MET A 223 -23.55 -12.55 0.22
N LEU A 224 -23.31 -13.15 1.39
CA LEU A 224 -24.32 -13.88 2.16
C LEU A 224 -25.43 -12.95 2.67
N GLU A 225 -25.10 -11.74 3.10
CA GLU A 225 -26.09 -10.75 3.53
C GLU A 225 -27.08 -10.38 2.40
N LYS A 226 -26.60 -10.33 1.15
CA LYS A 226 -27.45 -10.01 -0.01
C LYS A 226 -28.03 -11.23 -0.72
N HIS A 227 -27.66 -12.43 -0.31
CA HIS A 227 -28.16 -13.65 -0.93
C HIS A 227 -29.62 -13.92 -0.51
N PRO A 228 -30.52 -14.28 -1.43
CA PRO A 228 -31.94 -14.49 -1.10
C PRO A 228 -32.20 -15.80 -0.34
N TYR A 229 -31.29 -16.76 -0.42
CA TYR A 229 -31.41 -18.04 0.28
C TYR A 229 -30.80 -17.97 1.68
N ASP A 230 -31.45 -18.63 2.65
CA ASP A 230 -30.93 -18.78 4.01
C ASP A 230 -29.58 -19.51 4.05
N GLU A 231 -29.41 -20.53 3.19
CA GLU A 231 -28.17 -21.27 3.01
C GLU A 231 -27.71 -21.16 1.55
N ALA A 232 -26.85 -20.18 1.26
CA ALA A 232 -26.28 -20.02 -0.07
C ALA A 232 -25.20 -21.07 -0.35
N ALA A 233 -25.26 -21.72 -1.52
CA ALA A 233 -24.18 -22.57 -2.01
C ALA A 233 -23.09 -21.71 -2.66
N TYR A 234 -21.84 -21.87 -2.21
CA TYR A 234 -20.68 -21.21 -2.77
C TYR A 234 -19.42 -22.07 -2.65
N ASP A 235 -18.46 -21.84 -3.55
CA ASP A 235 -17.16 -22.48 -3.58
C ASP A 235 -16.05 -21.41 -3.53
N ILE A 236 -14.94 -21.76 -2.89
CA ILE A 236 -13.74 -20.93 -2.85
C ILE A 236 -12.59 -21.76 -3.41
N TYR A 237 -12.06 -21.36 -4.55
CA TYR A 237 -10.91 -22.00 -5.17
C TYR A 237 -9.67 -21.15 -4.94
N GLU A 238 -8.66 -21.68 -4.26
CA GLU A 238 -7.33 -21.08 -4.27
C GLU A 238 -6.76 -21.19 -5.69
N LEU A 239 -6.21 -20.10 -6.19
CA LEU A 239 -5.68 -20.02 -7.54
C LEU A 239 -4.16 -20.03 -7.54
N ALA A 240 -3.58 -20.67 -8.55
CA ALA A 240 -2.14 -20.60 -8.82
C ALA A 240 -1.70 -19.29 -9.51
N ASN A 241 -2.56 -18.27 -9.52
CA ASN A 241 -2.20 -16.93 -9.96
C ASN A 241 -1.07 -16.39 -9.08
N GLU A 242 -0.21 -15.55 -9.67
CA GLU A 242 0.83 -14.87 -8.89
C GLU A 242 0.16 -14.06 -7.76
N PRO A 243 0.55 -14.29 -6.49
CA PRO A 243 -0.05 -13.60 -5.36
C PRO A 243 0.37 -12.13 -5.36
N ILE A 244 -0.36 -11.30 -4.63
CA ILE A 244 0.12 -9.97 -4.30
C ILE A 244 1.26 -10.14 -3.30
N VAL A 245 2.47 -9.69 -3.65
CA VAL A 245 3.64 -9.79 -2.79
C VAL A 245 3.93 -8.45 -2.15
N TYR A 246 3.85 -8.41 -0.82
CA TYR A 246 4.21 -7.26 -0.01
C TYR A 246 5.59 -7.44 0.60
N GLY A 247 6.37 -6.37 0.58
CA GLY A 247 7.64 -6.29 1.28
C GLY A 247 8.62 -5.30 0.65
N TYR A 248 9.81 -5.26 1.24
CA TYR A 248 10.76 -4.19 0.98
C TYR A 248 11.47 -4.36 -0.35
N GLY A 249 11.79 -3.20 -0.94
CA GLY A 249 12.66 -3.07 -2.09
C GLY A 249 12.13 -3.68 -3.37
N ARG A 250 12.78 -3.35 -4.47
CA ARG A 250 12.50 -3.91 -5.80
C ARG A 250 13.79 -4.36 -6.45
N VAL A 251 13.69 -5.40 -7.26
CA VAL A 251 14.73 -5.81 -8.20
C VAL A 251 14.14 -5.86 -9.60
N GLY A 252 14.81 -5.25 -10.56
CA GLY A 252 14.36 -5.20 -11.94
C GLY A 252 15.51 -4.92 -12.88
N THR A 253 15.19 -4.53 -14.11
CA THR A 253 16.20 -4.30 -15.15
C THR A 253 16.10 -2.93 -15.77
N LEU A 254 17.25 -2.40 -16.16
CA LEU A 254 17.35 -1.25 -17.06
C LEU A 254 17.02 -1.68 -18.50
N GLU A 255 16.54 -0.73 -19.29
CA GLU A 255 16.26 -0.94 -20.72
C GLU A 255 17.53 -1.32 -21.50
N GLU A 256 18.62 -0.59 -21.24
CA GLU A 256 19.94 -0.80 -21.83
C GLU A 256 21.00 -1.01 -20.75
N GLU A 257 22.06 -1.76 -21.11
CA GLU A 257 23.21 -1.96 -20.24
C GLU A 257 24.09 -0.70 -20.20
N VAL A 258 24.32 -0.17 -19.00
CA VAL A 258 25.12 1.05 -18.75
C VAL A 258 26.29 0.74 -17.82
N THR A 259 27.23 1.66 -17.67
CA THR A 259 28.26 1.54 -16.63
C THR A 259 27.72 1.97 -15.25
N LEU A 260 28.38 1.50 -14.19
CA LEU A 260 28.07 1.94 -12.82
C LEU A 260 28.16 3.47 -12.67
N SER A 261 29.13 4.12 -13.32
CA SER A 261 29.26 5.58 -13.29
C SER A 261 28.09 6.29 -13.97
N GLU A 262 27.67 5.84 -15.15
CA GLU A 262 26.53 6.44 -15.89
C GLU A 262 25.23 6.30 -15.08
N PHE A 263 25.05 5.16 -14.41
CA PHE A 263 23.89 4.96 -13.56
C PHE A 263 23.95 5.77 -12.26
N ALA A 264 25.12 5.89 -11.64
CA ALA A 264 25.31 6.74 -10.48
C ALA A 264 25.00 8.23 -10.79
N GLU A 265 25.43 8.72 -11.96
CA GLU A 265 25.05 10.06 -12.44
C GLU A 265 23.53 10.21 -12.57
N ARG A 266 22.86 9.23 -13.20
CA ARG A 266 21.40 9.20 -13.27
C ARG A 266 20.74 9.24 -11.89
N VAL A 267 21.21 8.44 -10.94
CA VAL A 267 20.68 8.42 -9.56
C VAL A 267 20.83 9.80 -8.92
N SER A 268 22.00 10.43 -9.04
CA SER A 268 22.28 11.76 -8.50
C SER A 268 21.36 12.82 -9.12
N GLU A 269 21.16 12.81 -10.44
CA GLU A 269 20.30 13.77 -11.16
C GLU A 269 18.81 13.59 -10.83
N VAL A 270 18.32 12.35 -10.85
CA VAL A 270 16.90 12.03 -10.63
C VAL A 270 16.47 12.32 -9.20
N LEU A 271 17.34 12.05 -8.23
CA LEU A 271 17.04 12.22 -6.80
C LEU A 271 17.55 13.56 -6.23
N ASP A 272 18.21 14.40 -7.04
CA ASP A 272 18.86 15.65 -6.62
C ASP A 272 19.86 15.46 -5.45
N VAL A 273 20.61 14.35 -5.49
CA VAL A 273 21.55 13.96 -4.43
C VAL A 273 22.90 14.62 -4.67
N ARG A 274 23.33 15.47 -3.74
CA ARG A 274 24.60 16.21 -3.84
C ARG A 274 25.85 15.36 -3.57
N ASN A 275 25.75 14.37 -2.68
CA ASN A 275 26.89 13.56 -2.24
C ASN A 275 26.54 12.08 -2.29
N LEU A 276 26.55 11.52 -3.49
CA LEU A 276 26.35 10.10 -3.72
C LEU A 276 27.61 9.33 -3.28
N LYS A 277 27.47 8.24 -2.50
CA LYS A 277 28.60 7.31 -2.26
C LYS A 277 28.42 6.10 -3.14
N VAL A 278 29.45 5.77 -3.91
CA VAL A 278 29.42 4.61 -4.81
C VAL A 278 30.54 3.65 -4.42
N ALA A 279 30.21 2.37 -4.30
CA ALA A 279 31.15 1.29 -4.05
C ALA A 279 31.10 0.27 -5.18
N GLY A 280 32.21 0.10 -5.90
CA GLY A 280 32.31 -0.79 -7.05
C GLY A 280 33.21 -0.19 -8.13
N ASP A 281 33.54 -1.00 -9.15
CA ASP A 281 34.25 -0.50 -10.33
C ASP A 281 33.32 0.39 -11.17
N SER A 282 33.69 1.66 -11.37
CA SER A 282 32.94 2.62 -12.17
C SER A 282 32.65 2.14 -13.60
N GLY A 283 33.53 1.31 -14.16
CA GLY A 283 33.38 0.73 -15.50
C GLY A 283 32.55 -0.56 -15.54
N LYS A 284 32.12 -1.10 -14.38
CA LYS A 284 31.30 -2.31 -14.31
C LYS A 284 30.03 -2.09 -15.11
N LYS A 285 29.72 -3.04 -15.99
CA LYS A 285 28.45 -3.09 -16.72
C LYS A 285 27.34 -3.53 -15.79
N ILE A 286 26.23 -2.79 -15.83
CA ILE A 286 25.06 -3.04 -15.02
C ILE A 286 23.82 -3.15 -15.89
N LYS A 287 22.92 -4.06 -15.53
CA LYS A 287 21.60 -4.19 -16.14
C LYS A 287 20.54 -4.52 -15.11
N THR A 288 20.85 -5.38 -14.14
CA THR A 288 19.94 -5.74 -13.04
C THR A 288 20.19 -4.81 -11.87
N VAL A 289 19.16 -4.11 -11.42
CA VAL A 289 19.23 -3.15 -10.31
C VAL A 289 18.31 -3.61 -9.21
N ALA A 290 18.86 -3.75 -8.00
CA ALA A 290 18.06 -3.79 -6.79
C ALA A 290 18.02 -2.40 -6.14
N LEU A 291 16.93 -2.09 -5.44
CA LEU A 291 16.79 -0.85 -4.68
C LEU A 291 15.88 -1.04 -3.48
N CYS A 292 16.15 -0.28 -2.41
CA CYS A 292 15.27 -0.13 -1.26
C CYS A 292 15.51 1.25 -0.67
N GLY A 293 14.48 2.10 -0.68
CA GLY A 293 14.55 3.44 -0.11
C GLY A 293 14.77 3.41 1.39
N GLY A 294 15.39 4.45 1.93
CA GLY A 294 15.65 4.53 3.36
C GLY A 294 16.80 3.65 3.83
N GLY A 295 16.78 3.32 5.13
CA GLY A 295 17.84 2.62 5.86
C GLY A 295 17.97 1.12 5.57
N CYS A 296 17.88 0.68 4.32
CA CYS A 296 17.91 -0.74 3.94
C CYS A 296 19.32 -1.29 3.62
N GLY A 297 20.39 -0.67 4.12
CA GLY A 297 21.76 -1.11 3.85
C GLY A 297 22.06 -2.58 4.20
N SER A 298 21.31 -3.17 5.13
CA SER A 298 21.45 -4.57 5.54
C SER A 298 20.91 -5.57 4.52
N LEU A 299 20.06 -5.15 3.57
CA LEU A 299 19.42 -6.04 2.57
C LEU A 299 20.32 -6.35 1.34
N PHE A 300 21.62 -6.07 1.45
CA PHE A 300 22.55 -6.26 0.33
C PHE A 300 22.71 -7.75 -0.05
N ARG A 301 22.51 -8.68 0.90
CA ARG A 301 22.63 -10.12 0.65
C ARG A 301 21.46 -10.60 -0.20
N GLU A 302 20.26 -10.09 0.07
CA GLU A 302 19.05 -10.32 -0.71
C GLU A 302 19.20 -9.73 -2.11
N ALA A 303 19.74 -8.51 -2.23
CA ALA A 303 20.07 -7.91 -3.53
C ALA A 303 21.05 -8.76 -4.34
N ALA A 304 22.14 -9.23 -3.71
CA ALA A 304 23.10 -10.12 -4.36
C ALA A 304 22.49 -11.47 -4.76
N ALA A 305 21.67 -12.08 -3.88
CA ALA A 305 20.99 -13.33 -4.15
C ALA A 305 19.96 -13.22 -5.29
N ALA A 306 19.34 -12.05 -5.46
CA ALA A 306 18.47 -11.72 -6.57
C ALA A 306 19.22 -11.48 -7.90
N GLY A 307 20.56 -11.56 -7.90
CA GLY A 307 21.38 -11.38 -9.09
C GLY A 307 21.53 -9.91 -9.52
N ALA A 308 21.37 -8.96 -8.59
CA ALA A 308 21.56 -7.56 -8.90
C ALA A 308 23.04 -7.24 -9.21
N ASP A 309 23.27 -6.41 -10.22
CA ASP A 309 24.59 -5.87 -10.52
C ASP A 309 24.95 -4.72 -9.58
N VAL A 310 23.94 -3.94 -9.18
CA VAL A 310 24.04 -2.80 -8.28
C VAL A 310 22.83 -2.74 -7.34
N TYR A 311 23.07 -2.30 -6.10
CA TYR A 311 22.04 -2.05 -5.09
C TYR A 311 22.01 -0.57 -4.68
N VAL A 312 20.84 0.08 -4.82
CA VAL A 312 20.62 1.49 -4.46
C VAL A 312 19.84 1.59 -3.15
N THR A 313 20.40 2.23 -2.14
CA THR A 313 19.77 2.39 -0.82
C THR A 313 20.41 3.54 -0.04
N ALA A 314 20.17 3.65 1.27
CA ALA A 314 20.86 4.55 2.17
C ALA A 314 21.42 3.85 3.42
N ASP A 315 22.12 4.61 4.25
CA ASP A 315 22.66 4.22 5.56
C ASP A 315 23.51 2.93 5.54
N MET A 316 24.31 2.78 4.49
CA MET A 316 25.22 1.66 4.37
C MET A 316 26.39 1.80 5.35
N THR A 317 26.66 0.73 6.10
CA THR A 317 27.84 0.64 6.96
C THR A 317 29.07 0.23 6.14
N HIS A 318 30.26 0.50 6.69
CA HIS A 318 31.51 0.03 6.09
C HIS A 318 31.53 -1.50 5.87
N HIS A 319 30.96 -2.27 6.79
CA HIS A 319 30.90 -3.73 6.68
C HIS A 319 29.92 -4.18 5.59
N HIS A 320 28.78 -3.51 5.41
CA HIS A 320 27.87 -3.82 4.31
C HIS A 320 28.58 -3.68 2.95
N ILE A 321 29.37 -2.61 2.79
CA ILE A 321 30.09 -2.34 1.54
C ILE A 321 31.15 -3.41 1.26
N LEU A 322 31.97 -3.78 2.24
CA LEU A 322 33.00 -4.80 2.06
C LEU A 322 32.40 -6.16 1.67
N ASP A 323 31.37 -6.59 2.42
CA ASP A 323 30.71 -7.88 2.16
C ASP A 323 30.00 -7.89 0.80
N ALA A 324 29.35 -6.79 0.40
CA ALA A 324 28.72 -6.68 -0.91
C ALA A 324 29.74 -6.77 -2.06
N GLN A 325 30.91 -6.15 -1.90
CA GLN A 325 31.99 -6.24 -2.89
C GLN A 325 32.52 -7.67 -3.04
N GLU A 326 32.64 -8.44 -1.95
CA GLU A 326 33.01 -9.86 -2.02
C GLU A 326 31.95 -10.71 -2.76
N LEU A 327 30.69 -10.30 -2.71
CA LEU A 327 29.60 -10.90 -3.48
C LEU A 327 29.52 -10.38 -4.94
N GLY A 328 30.43 -9.48 -5.33
CA GLY A 328 30.43 -8.87 -6.66
C GLY A 328 29.30 -7.85 -6.87
N LEU A 329 28.61 -7.42 -5.82
CA LEU A 329 27.52 -6.44 -5.86
C LEU A 329 28.09 -5.02 -5.75
N ALA A 330 27.76 -4.15 -6.70
CA ALA A 330 28.03 -2.72 -6.55
C ALA A 330 26.99 -2.09 -5.64
N MET A 331 27.33 -1.01 -4.94
CA MET A 331 26.39 -0.30 -4.07
C MET A 331 26.39 1.20 -4.30
N ILE A 332 25.23 1.82 -4.15
CA ILE A 332 25.02 3.26 -4.21
C ILE A 332 24.26 3.72 -2.96
N ASP A 333 24.91 4.58 -2.16
CA ASP A 333 24.30 5.34 -1.06
C ASP A 333 23.71 6.59 -1.66
N ALA A 334 22.39 6.58 -1.84
CA ALA A 334 21.64 7.65 -2.46
C ALA A 334 20.98 8.59 -1.45
N GLY A 335 21.28 8.45 -0.16
CA GLY A 335 20.67 9.26 0.90
C GLY A 335 19.29 8.76 1.31
N HIS A 336 19.03 8.81 2.62
CA HIS A 336 17.83 8.22 3.22
C HIS A 336 16.59 8.98 2.78
N PHE A 337 16.59 10.29 3.02
CA PHE A 337 15.51 11.19 2.65
C PHE A 337 15.28 11.22 1.13
N GLU A 338 16.35 11.27 0.33
CA GLU A 338 16.28 11.43 -1.12
C GLU A 338 15.70 10.20 -1.83
N THR A 339 15.91 9.00 -1.27
CA THR A 339 15.35 7.76 -1.82
C THR A 339 13.87 7.56 -1.48
N GLU A 340 13.38 8.16 -0.39
CA GLU A 340 11.97 8.05 0.05
C GLU A 340 11.09 9.20 -0.47
N LYS A 341 11.67 10.39 -0.60
CA LYS A 341 10.99 11.61 -1.05
C LYS A 341 10.13 11.40 -2.29
N PRO A 342 10.58 10.73 -3.37
CA PRO A 342 9.75 10.51 -4.55
C PRO A 342 8.44 9.80 -4.24
N GLY A 343 8.47 8.81 -3.34
CA GLY A 343 7.29 8.07 -2.93
C GLY A 343 6.29 8.94 -2.16
N MET A 344 6.77 9.79 -1.23
CA MET A 344 5.89 10.71 -0.50
C MET A 344 5.32 11.83 -1.38
N VAL A 345 6.06 12.30 -2.39
CA VAL A 345 5.52 13.21 -3.41
C VAL A 345 4.43 12.50 -4.22
N ALA A 346 4.64 11.24 -4.62
CA ALA A 346 3.64 10.46 -5.34
C ALA A 346 2.40 10.17 -4.49
N LEU A 347 2.55 9.96 -3.17
CA LEU A 347 1.42 9.87 -2.23
C LEU A 347 0.60 11.16 -2.24
N SER A 348 1.25 12.32 -2.14
CA SER A 348 0.58 13.63 -2.23
C SER A 348 -0.20 13.77 -3.55
N GLU A 349 0.40 13.37 -4.68
CA GLU A 349 -0.29 13.37 -5.98
C GLU A 349 -1.45 12.37 -6.06
N ARG A 350 -1.32 11.20 -5.43
CA ARG A 350 -2.39 10.19 -5.35
C ARG A 350 -3.57 10.73 -4.56
N LEU A 351 -3.33 11.29 -3.38
CA LEU A 351 -4.36 11.90 -2.54
C LEU A 351 -5.05 13.08 -3.25
N LYS A 352 -4.30 13.91 -3.99
CA LYS A 352 -4.89 14.97 -4.82
C LYS A 352 -5.92 14.42 -5.80
N ARG A 353 -5.64 13.28 -6.43
CA ARG A 353 -6.54 12.66 -7.40
C ARG A 353 -7.76 12.07 -6.70
N THR A 354 -7.55 11.25 -5.67
CA THR A 354 -8.63 10.55 -4.95
C THR A 354 -9.57 11.52 -4.24
N LEU A 355 -9.04 12.58 -3.62
CA LEU A 355 -9.80 13.55 -2.85
C LEU A 355 -10.21 14.80 -3.64
N THR A 356 -10.10 14.79 -4.98
CA THR A 356 -10.41 15.97 -5.82
C THR A 356 -11.81 16.52 -5.56
N GLU A 357 -12.81 15.65 -5.36
CA GLU A 357 -14.21 16.05 -5.21
C GLU A 357 -14.61 16.40 -3.78
N SER A 358 -13.75 16.11 -2.79
CA SER A 358 -14.02 16.38 -1.37
C SER A 358 -13.81 17.84 -0.99
N GLY A 359 -13.04 18.58 -1.80
CA GLY A 359 -12.67 19.98 -1.53
C GLY A 359 -11.52 20.14 -0.53
N VAL A 360 -10.87 19.03 -0.15
CA VAL A 360 -9.67 19.05 0.71
C VAL A 360 -8.45 19.44 -0.12
N GLU A 361 -7.70 20.43 0.36
CA GLU A 361 -6.43 20.85 -0.22
C GLU A 361 -5.32 19.88 0.19
N ILE A 362 -4.49 19.45 -0.77
CA ILE A 362 -3.36 18.55 -0.51
C ILE A 362 -2.07 19.24 -0.93
N GLU A 363 -1.07 19.27 -0.06
CA GLU A 363 0.22 19.90 -0.33
C GLU A 363 1.38 19.00 0.16
N TYR A 364 2.48 18.95 -0.59
CA TYR A 364 3.71 18.33 -0.13
C TYR A 364 4.59 19.39 0.54
N VAL A 365 5.12 19.09 1.72
CA VAL A 365 5.93 20.02 2.52
C VAL A 365 7.29 19.43 2.86
N GLU A 366 8.30 20.29 2.76
CA GLU A 366 9.73 20.01 2.99
C GLU A 366 10.40 21.25 3.58
#